data_AF-A0A0C2SA11-F1
#
_entry.id   AF-A0A0C2SA11-F1
#
_cell.length_a   1.000
_cell.length_b   1.000
_cell.length_c   1.000
_cell.angle_alpha   90.00
_cell.angle_beta   90.00
_cell.angle_gamma   90.00
#
_symmetry.space_group_name_H-M   'P 1'
#
loop_
_entity.id
_entity.type
_entity.pdbx_description
1 polymer ?
#
loop_
_entity_poly.entity_id
_entity_poly.type
_entity_poly.pdbx_seq_one_letter_code
_entity_poly.pdbx_strand_id
1 'polypeptide(L)' 'MNTFKEKVYQQMETAEELLHLYAEIEKKKKMREFLLSMEIHDSAEQLYIQLQELDCRLKEVQEKFDDQMNEVIHTATE' A
#
# COMPACT_ATOMS: atom_id res chain seq x y z
N MET A 1 -0.11 6.62 -28.22
CA MET A 1 -0.10 7.29 -26.91
C MET A 1 1.35 7.65 -26.61
N ASN A 2 1.65 8.79 -25.96
CA ASN A 2 3.03 9.14 -25.61
C ASN A 2 3.48 8.21 -24.46
N THR A 3 4.56 7.45 -24.64
CA THR A 3 5.12 6.49 -23.67
C THR A 3 5.32 7.10 -22.28
N PHE A 4 5.71 8.39 -22.21
CA PHE A 4 5.82 9.11 -20.95
C PHE A 4 4.46 9.23 -20.22
N LYS A 5 3.39 9.56 -20.95
CA LYS A 5 2.04 9.69 -20.36
C LYS A 5 1.53 8.35 -19.82
N GLU A 6 1.85 7.25 -20.48
CA GLU A 6 1.47 5.91 -20.04
C GLU A 6 2.20 5.52 -18.74
N LYS A 7 3.50 5.79 -18.65
CA LYS A 7 4.27 5.56 -17.42
C LYS A 7 3.80 6.41 -16.24
N VAL A 8 3.50 7.69 -16.48
CA VAL A 8 2.93 8.58 -15.45
C VAL A 8 1.56 8.07 -14.98
N TYR A 9 0.73 7.58 -15.90
CA TYR A 9 -0.57 7.02 -15.53
C TYR A 9 -0.44 5.77 -14.65
N GLN A 10 0.47 4.86 -15.00
CA GLN A 10 0.76 3.65 -14.20
C GLN A 10 1.32 3.98 -12.81
N GLN A 11 2.12 5.05 -12.69
CA GLN A 11 2.57 5.56 -11.39
C GLN A 11 1.41 6.09 -10.56
N MET A 12 0.47 6.82 -11.18
CA MET A 12 -0.70 7.34 -10.48
C MET A 12 -1.59 6.20 -9.95
N GLU A 13 -1.83 5.16 -10.76
CA GLU A 13 -2.56 3.96 -10.31
C GLU A 13 -1.86 3.29 -9.12
N THR A 14 -0.54 3.15 -9.20
CA THR A 14 0.25 2.53 -8.11
C THR A 14 0.24 3.40 -6.85
N ALA A 15 0.28 4.72 -6.97
CA ALA A 15 0.14 5.65 -5.85
C ALA A 15 -1.25 5.61 -5.22
N GLU A 16 -2.31 5.46 -6.01
CA GLU A 16 -3.67 5.28 -5.50
C GLU A 16 -3.79 3.98 -4.70
N GLU A 17 -3.19 2.89 -5.18
CA GLU A 17 -3.12 1.63 -4.44
C GLU A 17 -2.38 1.78 -3.10
N LEU A 18 -1.25 2.51 -3.08
CA LEU A 18 -0.54 2.81 -1.83
C LEU A 18 -1.43 3.55 -0.83
N LEU A 19 -2.12 4.61 -1.28
CA LEU A 19 -3.02 5.38 -0.42
C LEU A 19 -4.14 4.51 0.14
N HIS A 20 -4.70 3.62 -0.68
CA HIS A 20 -5.72 2.67 -0.25
C HIS A 20 -5.20 1.71 0.81
N LEU A 21 -4.02 1.12 0.59
CA LEU A 21 -3.39 0.18 1.53
C LEU A 21 -3.09 0.87 2.88
N TYR A 22 -2.57 2.09 2.87
CA TYR A 22 -2.34 2.85 4.10
C TYR A 22 -3.63 3.08 4.89
N ALA A 23 -4.71 3.49 4.21
CA ALA A 23 -6.00 3.71 4.84
C ALA A 23 -6.58 2.41 5.43
N GLU A 24 -6.45 1.29 4.72
CA GLU A 24 -6.92 -0.01 5.19
C GLU A 24 -6.12 -0.49 6.41
N ILE A 25 -4.79 -0.36 6.39
CA ILE A 25 -3.92 -0.69 7.51
C ILE A 25 -4.29 0.15 8.74
N GLU A 26 -4.47 1.46 8.59
CA GLU A 26 -4.84 2.33 9.71
C GLU A 26 -6.20 1.94 10.30
N LYS A 27 -7.19 1.66 9.44
CA LYS A 27 -8.52 1.20 9.85
C LYS A 27 -8.43 -0.10 10.65
N LYS A 28 -7.67 -1.09 10.17
CA LYS A 28 -7.52 -2.38 10.86
C LYS A 28 -6.73 -2.26 12.16
N LYS A 29 -5.71 -1.40 12.24
CA LYS A 29 -5.00 -1.10 13.49
C LYS A 29 -5.94 -0.56 14.56
N LYS A 30 -6.75 0.46 14.23
CA LYS A 30 -7.76 1.01 15.15
C LYS A 30 -8.80 -0.03 15.57
N MET A 31 -9.26 -0.87 14.65
CA MET A 31 -10.20 -1.95 14.96
C MET A 31 -9.59 -2.98 15.90
N ARG A 32 -8.33 -3.36 15.69
CA ARG A 32 -7.61 -4.30 16.56
C ARG A 32 -7.45 -3.73 17.97
N GLU A 33 -7.04 -2.47 18.08
CA GLU A 33 -6.93 -1.78 19.38
C GLU A 33 -8.27 -1.73 20.11
N PHE A 34 -9.36 -1.48 19.38
CA PHE A 34 -10.72 -1.51 19.92
C PHE A 34 -11.12 -2.91 20.40
N LEU A 35 -10.83 -3.97 19.65
CA LEU A 35 -11.12 -5.34 20.08
C LEU A 35 -10.31 -5.74 21.32
N LEU A 36 -9.04 -5.33 21.38
CA LEU A 36 -8.19 -5.57 22.55
C LEU A 36 -8.71 -4.84 23.79
N SER A 37 -9.22 -3.60 23.65
CA SER A 37 -9.81 -2.87 24.78
C SER A 37 -11.12 -3.47 25.29
N MET A 38 -11.76 -4.31 24.46
CA MET A 38 -12.94 -5.11 24.82
C MET A 38 -12.58 -6.54 25.26
N GLU A 39 -11.29 -6.89 25.41
CA GLU A 39 -10.81 -8.24 25.74
C GLU A 39 -11.22 -9.31 24.70
N ILE A 40 -11.51 -8.91 23.46
CA ILE A 40 -11.85 -9.81 22.35
C ILE A 40 -10.56 -10.23 21.63
N HIS A 41 -9.84 -11.18 22.21
CA HIS A 41 -8.51 -11.56 21.76
C HIS A 41 -8.48 -12.32 20.42
N ASP A 42 -9.37 -13.29 20.21
CA ASP A 42 -9.35 -14.12 19.00
C ASP A 42 -9.50 -13.29 17.71
N SER A 43 -10.47 -12.38 17.69
CA SER A 43 -10.70 -11.48 16.56
C SER A 43 -9.56 -10.45 16.41
N ALA A 44 -8.98 -9.99 17.51
CA ALA A 44 -7.82 -9.10 17.47
C ALA A 44 -6.57 -9.79 16.89
N GLU A 45 -6.39 -11.08 17.15
CA GLU A 45 -5.31 -11.89 16.59
C GLU A 45 -5.53 -12.15 15.09
N GLN A 46 -6.77 -12.43 14.66
CA GLN A 46 -7.09 -12.52 13.23
C GLN A 46 -6.78 -11.21 12.50
N LEU A 47 -7.10 -10.05 13.09
CA LEU A 47 -6.71 -8.76 12.50
C LEU A 47 -5.21 -8.54 12.49
N TYR A 48 -4.47 -9.06 13.48
CA TYR A 48 -3.01 -8.99 13.49
C TYR A 48 -2.40 -9.74 12.30
N ILE A 49 -2.88 -10.94 12.01
CA ILE A 49 -2.45 -11.73 10.84
C ILE A 49 -2.75 -10.97 9.54
N GLN A 50 -3.97 -10.43 9.39
CA GLN A 50 -4.33 -9.63 8.21
C GLN A 50 -3.48 -8.36 8.06
N LEU A 51 -3.08 -7.73 9.18
CA LEU A 51 -2.16 -6.59 9.14
C LEU A 51 -0.77 -6.98 8.65
N GLN A 52 -0.25 -8.16 9.02
CA GLN A 52 1.02 -8.65 8.49
C GLN A 52 0.96 -8.87 6.97
N GLU A 53 -0.14 -9.44 6.47
CA GLU A 53 -0.35 -9.62 5.03
C GLU A 53 -0.40 -8.28 4.29
N LEU A 54 -1.12 -7.30 4.83
CA LEU A 54 -1.17 -5.96 4.26
C LEU A 54 0.16 -5.22 4.32
N ASP A 55 0.94 -5.38 5.39
CA ASP A 55 2.28 -4.80 5.50
C ASP A 55 3.25 -5.41 4.47
N CYS A 56 3.12 -6.71 4.16
CA CYS A 56 3.87 -7.34 3.06
C CYS A 56 3.46 -6.74 1.71
N ARG A 57 2.16 -6.67 1.43
CA ARG A 57 1.66 -6.09 0.18
C ARG A 57 2.04 -4.61 0.02
N LEU A 58 2.01 -3.84 1.12
CA LEU A 58 2.42 -2.44 1.10
C LEU A 58 3.87 -2.30 0.64
N LYS A 59 4.78 -3.15 1.14
CA LYS A 59 6.19 -3.15 0.72
C LYS A 59 6.34 -3.47 -0.77
N GLU A 60 5.64 -4.48 -1.27
CA GLU A 60 5.68 -4.86 -2.68
C GLU A 60 5.22 -3.70 -3.59
N VAL A 61 4.15 -3.01 -3.21
CA VAL A 61 3.63 -1.88 -3.99
C VAL A 61 4.55 -0.65 -3.87
N GLN A 62 5.20 -0.44 -2.72
CA GLN A 62 6.20 0.61 -2.54
C GLN A 62 7.43 0.37 -3.44
N GLU A 63 7.96 -0.85 -3.45
CA GLU A 63 9.08 -1.23 -4.32
C GLU A 63 8.72 -1.01 -5.80
N LYS A 64 7.51 -1.43 -6.21
CA LYS A 64 7.00 -1.19 -7.57
C LYS A 64 6.89 0.31 -7.89
N PHE A 65 6.43 1.13 -6.95
CA PHE A 65 6.33 2.58 -7.14
C PHE A 65 7.71 3.21 -7.32
N ASP A 66 8.69 2.79 -6.52
CA ASP A 66 10.08 3.27 -6.61
C ASP A 66 10.73 2.86 -7.93
N ASP A 67 10.53 1.62 -8.38
CA ASP A 67 11.01 1.14 -9.68
C ASP A 67 10.41 1.96 -10.84
N GLN A 68 9.10 2.20 -10.80
CA GLN A 68 8.43 3.05 -11.79
C GLN A 68 8.94 4.49 -11.74
N MET A 69 9.29 5.02 -10.56
CA MET A 69 9.87 6.35 -10.40
C MET A 69 11.19 6.48 -11.13
N ASN A 70 12.08 5.51 -10.93
CA ASN A 70 13.37 5.43 -11.60
C ASN A 70 13.18 5.38 -13.12
N GLU A 71 12.25 4.58 -13.61
CA GLU A 71 11.95 4.48 -15.04
C GLU A 71 11.47 5.80 -15.67
N VAL A 72 10.62 6.56 -14.98
CA VAL A 72 10.13 7.86 -15.50
C VAL A 72 11.26 8.88 -15.55
N ILE A 73 12.11 8.93 -14.52
CA ILE A 73 13.28 9.84 -14.47
C ILE A 73 14.23 9.57 -15.64
N HIS A 74 14.52 8.30 -15.94
CA HIS A 74 15.37 7.92 -17.07
C HIS A 74 14.76 8.29 -18.43
N THR A 75 13.45 8.15 -18.61
CA THR A 75 12.79 8.57 -19.87
C THR A 75 12.61 10.08 -20.02
N ALA A 76 12.67 10.85 -18.94
CA ALA A 76 12.57 12.31 -18.98
C ALA A 76 13.92 13.00 -19.26
N THR A 77 15.02 12.25 -19.21
CA THR A 77 16.39 12.75 -19.44
C THR A 77 16.93 12.45 -20.84
N GLU A 78 16.18 11.72 -21.66
CA GLU A 78 16.40 11.50 -23.12
C GLU A 78 15.61 12.51 -23.96
#